data_AF-A0A434AG54-F1
#
_entry.id   AF-A0A434AG54-F1
#
_cell.length_a   1.000
_cell.length_b   1.000
_cell.length_c   1.000
_cell.angle_alpha   90.00
_cell.angle_beta   90.00
_cell.angle_gamma   90.00
#
_symmetry.space_group_name_H-M   'P 1'
#
loop_
_entity.id
_entity.type
_entity.pdbx_description
1 polymer ?
#
loop_
_entity_poly.entity_id
_entity_poly.type
_entity_poly.pdbx_seq_one_letter_code
_entity_poly.pdbx_strand_id
1 'polypeptide(L)'
;MIKNKWKLAFWICFVFLILTVGFGYYSILDQGVTITYMKQGYENTENDLNSIIDIVNNSDFSKNSIEQGLKGHRFFDMMDFKMDTLPLERVELIFRNDTLKTIRYQW
;
A
#
# COMPACT_ATOMS: atom_id res chain seq x y z
N MET A 1 -6.41 -5.69 -58.84
CA MET A 1 -5.10 -6.33 -58.64
C MET A 1 -4.19 -5.35 -57.90
N ILE A 2 -3.78 -5.65 -56.66
CA ILE A 2 -2.92 -4.74 -55.87
C ILE A 2 -1.60 -4.54 -56.62
N LYS A 3 -1.33 -3.31 -57.06
CA LYS A 3 -0.17 -2.96 -57.90
C LYS A 3 1.17 -3.22 -57.22
N ASN A 4 1.25 -3.15 -55.89
CA ASN A 4 2.49 -3.39 -55.14
C ASN A 4 2.21 -4.10 -53.81
N LYS A 5 2.25 -5.43 -53.84
CA LYS A 5 1.95 -6.30 -52.70
C LYS A 5 2.94 -6.13 -51.55
N TRP A 6 4.22 -5.88 -51.86
CA TRP A 6 5.28 -5.67 -50.88
C TRP A 6 5.10 -4.38 -50.08
N LYS A 7 4.73 -3.28 -50.76
CA LYS A 7 4.42 -2.01 -50.09
C LYS A 7 3.25 -2.17 -49.12
N LEU A 8 2.20 -2.89 -49.51
CA LEU A 8 1.04 -3.13 -48.63
C LEU A 8 1.43 -3.96 -47.40
N ALA A 9 2.18 -5.06 -47.60
CA ALA A 9 2.66 -5.89 -46.50
C ALA A 9 3.52 -5.10 -45.52
N PHE A 10 4.42 -4.24 -46.02
CA PHE A 10 5.22 -3.35 -45.18
C PHE A 10 4.35 -2.47 -44.28
N TRP A 11 3.35 -1.79 -44.84
CA TRP A 11 2.48 -0.92 -44.06
C TRP A 11 1.66 -1.67 -43.02
N ILE A 12 1.20 -2.88 -43.34
CA ILE A 12 0.51 -3.73 -42.37
C ILE A 12 1.45 -4.07 -41.21
N CYS A 13 2.64 -4.59 -41.49
CA CYS A 13 3.64 -4.89 -40.46
C CYS A 13 4.03 -3.66 -39.65
N PHE A 14 4.16 -2.50 -40.30
CA PHE A 14 4.51 -1.25 -39.65
C PHE A 14 3.42 -0.78 -38.68
N VAL A 15 2.14 -0.86 -39.06
CA VAL A 15 1.03 -0.54 -38.17
C VAL A 15 0.99 -1.49 -36.98
N PHE A 16 1.15 -2.80 -37.21
CA PHE A 16 1.24 -3.77 -36.11
C PHE A 16 2.42 -3.48 -35.17
N LEU A 17 3.57 -3.10 -35.72
CA LEU A 17 4.73 -2.73 -34.91
C LEU A 17 4.43 -1.52 -34.03
N ILE A 18 3.82 -0.47 -34.58
CA ILE A 18 3.43 0.72 -33.80
C ILE A 18 2.44 0.34 -32.69
N LEU A 19 1.43 -0.47 -32.99
CA LEU A 19 0.44 -0.91 -32.00
C LEU A 19 1.09 -1.71 -30.88
N THR A 20 1.97 -2.66 -31.21
CA THR A 20 2.69 -3.47 -30.21
C THR A 20 3.59 -2.62 -29.33
N VAL A 21 4.31 -1.64 -29.91
CA VAL A 21 5.14 -0.71 -29.15
C VAL A 21 4.29 0.14 -28.21
N GLY A 22 3.19 0.71 -28.70
CA GLY A 22 2.28 1.53 -27.89
C GLY A 22 1.66 0.73 -26.74
N PHE A 23 1.19 -0.49 -27.00
CA PHE A 23 0.64 -1.37 -25.98
C PHE A 23 1.68 -1.81 -24.95
N GLY A 24 2.89 -2.15 -25.40
CA GLY A 24 3.99 -2.50 -24.52
C GLY A 24 4.38 -1.35 -23.59
N TYR A 25 4.48 -0.12 -24.13
CA TYR A 25 4.76 1.07 -23.34
C TYR A 25 3.69 1.32 -22.28
N TYR A 26 2.40 1.25 -22.66
CA TYR A 26 1.28 1.40 -21.73
C TYR A 26 1.34 0.34 -20.61
N SER A 27 1.58 -0.92 -20.97
CA SER A 27 1.66 -2.02 -19.99
C SER A 27 2.80 -1.83 -18.98
N ILE A 28 3.95 -1.30 -19.41
CA ILE A 28 5.07 -1.01 -18.50
C ILE A 28 4.69 0.08 -17.49
N LEU A 29 4.01 1.14 -17.93
CA LEU A 29 3.55 2.20 -17.03
C LEU A 29 2.55 1.67 -16.00
N ASP A 30 1.57 0.89 -16.46
CA ASP A 30 0.54 0.28 -15.60
C ASP A 30 1.16 -0.67 -14.55
N GLN A 31 2.11 -1.51 -14.96
CA GLN A 31 2.87 -2.37 -14.06
C GLN A 31 3.69 -1.56 -13.05
N GLY A 32 4.32 -0.46 -13.47
CA GLY A 32 5.09 0.41 -12.57
C GLY A 32 4.22 1.04 -11.48
N VAL A 33 3.03 1.52 -11.85
CA VAL A 33 2.05 2.04 -10.89
C VAL A 33 1.60 0.94 -9.93
N THR A 34 1.26 -0.23 -10.45
CA THR A 34 0.83 -1.38 -9.65
C THR A 34 1.89 -1.82 -8.63
N ILE A 35 3.15 -1.96 -9.07
CA ILE A 35 4.28 -2.32 -8.20
C ILE A 35 4.46 -1.27 -7.09
N THR A 36 4.30 0.01 -7.41
CA THR A 36 4.44 1.09 -6.44
C THR A 36 3.37 0.99 -5.35
N TYR A 37 2.10 0.79 -5.71
CA TYR A 37 1.02 0.59 -4.74
C TYR A 37 1.18 -0.70 -3.93
N MET A 38 1.61 -1.79 -4.56
CA MET A 38 1.90 -3.04 -3.84
C MET A 38 3.01 -2.84 -2.81
N LYS A 39 4.12 -2.19 -3.21
CA LYS A 39 5.23 -1.86 -2.33
C LYS A 39 4.76 -1.03 -1.14
N GLN A 40 3.97 0.02 -1.39
CA GLN A 40 3.40 0.84 -0.32
C GLN A 40 2.50 0.02 0.62
N GLY A 41 1.69 -0.89 0.08
CA GLY A 41 0.88 -1.79 0.90
C GLY A 41 1.70 -2.71 1.80
N TYR A 42 2.84 -3.23 1.29
CA TYR A 42 3.77 -4.03 2.08
C TYR A 42 4.46 -3.20 3.17
N GLU A 43 4.97 -2.01 2.84
CA GLU A 43 5.58 -1.10 3.82
C GLU A 43 4.60 -0.74 4.95
N ASN A 44 3.35 -0.45 4.61
CA ASN A 44 2.30 -0.20 5.63
C ASN A 44 2.08 -1.43 6.54
N THR A 45 2.10 -2.64 5.96
CA THR A 45 1.91 -3.88 6.74
C THR A 45 3.10 -4.15 7.66
N GLU A 46 4.32 -3.88 7.19
CA GLU A 46 5.55 -4.00 7.96
C GLU A 46 5.60 -2.99 9.12
N ASN A 47 5.20 -1.74 8.87
CA ASN A 47 5.13 -0.70 9.89
C ASN A 47 4.12 -1.04 11.00
N ASP A 48 2.93 -1.51 10.63
CA ASP A 48 1.93 -1.99 11.59
C ASP A 48 2.47 -3.15 12.41
N LEU A 49 3.11 -4.13 11.76
CA LEU A 49 3.69 -5.28 12.44
C LEU A 49 4.77 -4.87 13.44
N ASN A 50 5.69 -3.99 13.04
CA ASN A 50 6.72 -3.45 13.93
C ASN A 50 6.10 -2.73 15.13
N SER A 51 5.08 -1.90 14.90
CA SER A 51 4.36 -1.20 15.96
C SER A 51 3.67 -2.16 16.92
N ILE A 52 3.03 -3.21 16.41
CA ILE A 52 2.41 -4.26 17.23
C ILE A 52 3.47 -5.00 18.06
N ILE A 53 4.61 -5.35 17.47
CA ILE A 53 5.71 -6.02 18.18
C ILE A 53 6.20 -5.16 19.34
N ASP A 54 6.41 -3.86 19.12
CA ASP A 54 6.83 -2.92 20.15
C ASP A 54 5.78 -2.79 21.27
N ILE A 55 4.49 -2.74 20.91
CA ILE A 55 3.38 -2.71 21.88
C ILE A 55 3.33 -4.00 22.69
N VAL A 56 3.38 -5.17 22.04
CA VAL A 56 3.23 -6.49 22.69
C VAL A 56 4.43 -6.85 23.57
N ASN A 57 5.64 -6.42 23.18
CA ASN A 57 6.84 -6.59 24.00
C ASN A 57 6.89 -5.62 25.20
N ASN A 58 6.05 -4.59 25.21
CA ASN A 58 5.94 -3.68 26.34
C ASN A 58 5.14 -4.33 27.49
N SER A 59 5.45 -3.94 28.71
CA SER A 59 4.76 -4.41 29.91
C SER A 59 3.54 -3.57 30.28
N ASP A 60 3.45 -2.35 29.75
CA ASP A 60 2.33 -1.44 29.97
C ASP A 60 1.49 -1.25 28.70
N PHE A 61 0.26 -1.78 28.75
CA PHE A 61 -0.76 -1.69 27.72
C PHE A 61 -1.70 -0.50 27.89
N SER A 62 -1.38 0.45 28.76
CA SER A 62 -2.13 1.70 28.88
C SER A 62 -2.07 2.49 27.58
N LYS A 63 -3.16 3.20 27.28
CA LYS A 63 -3.27 4.05 26.10
C LYS A 63 -2.16 5.12 26.06
N ASN A 64 -1.82 5.68 27.23
CA ASN A 64 -0.73 6.64 27.35
C ASN A 64 0.64 6.02 26.99
N SER A 65 0.94 4.80 27.46
CA SER A 65 2.17 4.09 27.11
C SER A 65 2.26 3.83 25.61
N ILE A 66 1.16 3.37 25.02
CA ILE A 66 1.07 3.11 23.57
C ILE A 66 1.21 4.40 22.77
N GLU A 67 0.60 5.50 23.20
CA GLU A 67 0.79 6.82 22.58
C GLU A 67 2.27 7.24 22.60
N GLN A 68 2.98 7.05 23.72
CA GLN A 68 4.42 7.34 23.77
C GLN A 68 5.22 6.46 22.82
N GLY A 69 4.88 5.17 22.73
CA GLY A 69 5.52 4.22 21.81
C GLY A 69 5.29 4.55 20.34
N LEU A 70 4.11 5.08 20.00
CA LEU A 70 3.73 5.43 18.64
C LEU A 70 4.24 6.81 18.18
N LYS A 71 4.96 7.57 19.00
CA LYS A 71 5.47 8.90 18.61
C LYS A 71 6.34 8.89 17.35
N GLY A 72 7.03 7.79 17.08
CA GLY A 72 7.84 7.62 15.86
C GLY A 72 7.04 7.16 14.64
N HIS A 73 5.74 6.91 14.80
CA HIS A 73 4.89 6.37 13.76
C HIS A 73 4.57 7.42 12.70
N ARG A 74 4.58 7.03 11.42
CA ARG A 74 4.45 7.94 10.27
C ARG A 74 3.19 8.81 10.30
N PHE A 75 2.09 8.27 10.82
CA PHE A 75 0.79 8.96 10.90
C PHE A 75 0.41 9.41 12.32
N PHE A 76 1.37 9.47 13.25
CA PHE A 76 1.11 9.81 14.65
C PHE A 76 0.29 11.09 14.82
N ASP A 77 0.64 12.17 14.09
CA ASP A 77 -0.03 13.47 14.19
C ASP A 77 -1.50 13.45 13.73
N MET A 78 -1.91 12.43 12.98
CA MET A 78 -3.28 12.26 12.47
C MET A 78 -4.12 11.30 13.33
N MET A 79 -3.51 10.64 14.30
CA MET A 79 -4.18 9.67 15.16
C MET A 79 -4.99 10.35 16.26
N ASP A 80 -6.23 9.89 16.48
CA ASP A 80 -7.07 10.37 17.58
C ASP A 80 -7.04 9.42 18.77
N PHE A 81 -6.10 9.65 19.69
CA PHE A 81 -5.98 8.88 20.93
C PHE A 81 -7.17 9.07 21.90
N LYS A 82 -8.05 10.06 21.67
CA LYS A 82 -9.25 10.22 22.52
C LYS A 82 -10.29 9.15 22.25
N MET A 83 -10.26 8.50 21.08
CA MET A 83 -11.18 7.44 20.72
C MET A 83 -10.85 6.11 21.42
N ASP A 84 -11.84 5.24 21.54
CA ASP A 84 -11.64 3.86 22.02
C ASP A 84 -11.02 2.97 20.95
N THR A 85 -11.08 3.37 19.68
CA THR A 85 -10.47 2.67 18.56
C THR A 85 -9.43 3.59 17.92
N LEU A 86 -8.19 3.12 17.84
CA LEU A 86 -7.09 3.83 17.21
C LEU A 86 -6.66 3.07 15.96
N PRO A 87 -6.93 3.60 14.75
CA PRO A 87 -6.44 2.99 13.52
C PRO A 87 -4.94 3.27 13.35
N LEU A 88 -4.20 2.23 12.96
CA LEU A 88 -2.94 2.34 12.22
C LEU A 88 -3.29 2.30 10.71
N GLU A 89 -2.52 1.60 9.88
CA GLU A 89 -2.75 1.55 8.43
C GLU A 89 -3.60 0.35 8.01
N ARG A 90 -3.32 -0.82 8.59
CA ARG A 90 -3.93 -2.13 8.32
C ARG A 90 -4.47 -2.80 9.58
N VAL A 91 -4.23 -2.23 10.75
CA VAL A 91 -4.81 -2.70 12.02
C VAL A 91 -5.46 -1.58 12.82
N GLU A 92 -6.37 -1.96 13.69
CA GLU A 92 -6.97 -1.10 14.70
C GLU A 92 -6.63 -1.62 16.09
N LEU A 93 -6.25 -0.71 16.98
CA LEU A 93 -6.05 -0.94 18.39
C LEU A 93 -7.32 -0.54 19.14
N ILE A 94 -7.95 -1.48 19.84
CA ILE A 94 -9.20 -1.29 20.56
C ILE A 94 -8.92 -1.26 22.06
N PHE A 95 -9.25 -0.13 22.67
CA PHE A 95 -9.07 0.15 24.08
C PHE A 95 -10.37 -0.04 24.85
N ARG A 96 -10.25 -0.45 26.13
CA ARG A 96 -11.32 -0.36 27.12
C ARG A 96 -10.74 0.10 28.44
N ASN A 97 -11.35 1.11 29.06
CA ASN A 97 -10.84 1.74 30.29
C ASN A 97 -9.35 2.14 30.13
N ASP A 98 -9.03 2.83 29.02
CA ASP A 98 -7.68 3.27 28.66
C ASP A 98 -6.59 2.19 28.64
N THR A 99 -6.98 0.93 28.46
CA THR A 99 -6.05 -0.19 28.31
C THR A 99 -6.34 -0.93 27.01
N LEU A 100 -5.31 -1.30 26.26
CA LEU A 100 -5.44 -2.10 25.05
C LEU A 100 -6.07 -3.46 25.38
N LYS A 101 -7.12 -3.82 24.64
CA LYS A 101 -7.81 -5.11 24.80
C LYS A 101 -7.78 -5.96 23.56
N THR A 102 -7.76 -5.36 22.39
CA THR A 102 -7.85 -6.11 21.13
C THR A 102 -7.09 -5.39 20.04
N ILE A 103 -6.37 -6.17 19.24
CA ILE A 103 -5.78 -5.73 17.97
C ILE A 103 -6.55 -6.46 16.87
N ARG A 104 -7.07 -5.71 15.90
CA ARG A 104 -7.89 -6.26 14.82
C ARG A 104 -7.38 -5.78 13.47
N TYR A 105 -7.41 -6.66 12.48
CA TYR A 105 -7.16 -6.27 11.09
C TYR A 105 -8.26 -5.36 10.54
N GLN A 106 -7.89 -4.29 9.83
CA GLN A 106 -8.77 -3.43 9.04
C GLN A 106 -8.38 -3.51 7.56
N TRP A 107 -9.40 -3.52 6.69
CA TRP A 107 -9.25 -3.75 5.25
C TRP A 107 -8.97 -2.47 4.48
#